data_AF-A0A401Q1C5-F1
#
_entry.id   AF-A0A401Q1C5-F1
#
_cell.length_a   1.000
_cell.length_b   1.000
_cell.length_c   1.000
_cell.angle_alpha   90.00
_cell.angle_beta   90.00
_cell.angle_gamma   90.00
#
_symmetry.space_group_name_H-M   'P 1'
#
loop_
_entity.id
_entity.type
_entity.pdbx_description
1 polymer ?
#
loop_
_entity_poly.entity_id
_entity_poly.type
_entity_poly.pdbx_seq_one_letter_code
_entity_poly.pdbx_strand_id
1 'polypeptide(L)'
;MALVRYTIEGLLQLGPLGSTNFLPDTKCLIDDRRIKSPSLRKCEEVPRPNQKLWNFTQNGPIINRDTGRCLEVEMTKDANFGLRLSLQKCSGQKWIIRNWIKHAKQ
;
A
#
# COMPACT_ATOMS: atom_id res chain seq x y z
N MET A 1 -5.49 -16.73 -14.28
CA MET A 1 -4.11 -16.92 -13.80
C MET A 1 -3.20 -16.02 -14.62
N ALA A 2 -2.59 -14.98 -14.05
CA ALA A 2 -1.75 -14.06 -14.83
C ALA A 2 -0.30 -14.56 -14.81
N LEU A 3 0.14 -15.08 -15.97
CA LEU A 3 1.47 -15.61 -16.21
C LEU A 3 2.44 -14.47 -16.54
N VAL A 4 3.56 -14.45 -15.83
CA VAL A 4 4.76 -13.71 -16.23
C VAL A 4 5.37 -14.43 -17.43
N ARG A 5 5.70 -13.72 -18.51
CA ARG A 5 6.43 -14.27 -19.67
C ARG A 5 7.79 -13.61 -19.82
N TYR A 6 8.84 -14.41 -19.89
CA TYR A 6 10.17 -13.95 -20.27
C TYR A 6 10.44 -14.31 -21.74
N THR A 7 10.84 -13.35 -22.56
CA THR A 7 11.06 -13.54 -24.01
C THR A 7 12.54 -13.79 -24.33
N ILE A 8 12.83 -14.35 -25.51
CA ILE A 8 14.21 -14.63 -25.96
C ILE A 8 15.00 -13.35 -26.23
N GLU A 9 14.30 -12.23 -26.44
CA GLU A 9 14.86 -10.88 -26.55
C GLU A 9 15.16 -10.25 -25.17
N GLY A 10 14.97 -11.00 -24.09
CA GLY A 10 15.27 -10.57 -22.72
C GLY A 10 14.21 -9.70 -22.07
N LEU A 11 12.97 -9.66 -22.61
CA LEU A 11 11.89 -8.85 -22.07
C LEU A 11 11.05 -9.63 -21.06
N LEU A 12 10.78 -9.01 -19.91
CA LEU A 12 9.82 -9.51 -18.92
C LEU A 12 8.45 -8.87 -19.14
N GLN A 13 7.52 -9.64 -19.69
CA GLN A 13 6.14 -9.22 -19.92
C GLN A 13 5.28 -9.64 -18.72
N LEU A 14 4.80 -8.65 -17.99
CA LEU A 14 3.82 -8.82 -16.92
C LEU A 14 2.43 -8.62 -17.53
N GLY A 15 1.62 -9.68 -17.55
CA GLY A 15 0.21 -9.59 -17.90
C GLY A 15 -0.57 -8.73 -16.88
N PRO A 16 -1.87 -8.47 -17.12
CA PRO A 16 -2.72 -7.76 -16.16
C PRO A 16 -2.59 -8.43 -14.79
N LEU A 17 -2.13 -7.67 -13.78
CA LEU A 17 -2.15 -8.15 -12.41
C LEU A 17 -3.62 -8.28 -12.00
N GLY A 18 -4.13 -9.51 -12.06
CA GLY A 18 -5.47 -9.81 -11.58
C GLY A 18 -5.60 -9.40 -10.11
N SER A 19 -6.76 -8.88 -9.74
CA SER A 19 -7.06 -8.60 -8.34
C SER A 19 -6.86 -9.88 -7.50
N THR A 20 -6.11 -9.78 -6.41
CA THR A 20 -5.97 -10.87 -5.45
C THR A 20 -7.18 -11.01 -4.54
N ASN A 21 -8.27 -10.25 -4.74
CA ASN A 21 -9.48 -10.32 -3.91
C ASN A 21 -10.09 -11.74 -3.87
N PHE A 22 -9.80 -12.60 -4.85
CA PHE A 22 -10.26 -13.99 -4.86
C PHE A 22 -9.41 -14.92 -3.97
N LEU A 23 -8.24 -14.47 -3.52
CA LEU A 23 -7.42 -15.23 -2.58
C LEU A 23 -7.99 -15.01 -1.17
N PRO A 24 -8.34 -16.08 -0.44
CA PRO A 24 -9.06 -16.00 0.84
C PRO A 24 -8.28 -15.26 1.95
N ASP A 25 -6.97 -15.09 1.78
CA ASP A 25 -6.09 -14.43 2.74
C ASP A 25 -5.71 -12.99 2.36
N THR A 26 -6.31 -12.41 1.32
CA THR A 26 -6.03 -11.03 0.93
C THR A 26 -6.56 -10.05 1.96
N LYS A 27 -5.65 -9.37 2.64
CA LYS A 27 -5.96 -8.31 3.60
C LYS A 27 -5.56 -6.95 3.04
N CYS A 28 -6.44 -5.98 3.20
CA CYS A 28 -6.23 -4.58 2.87
C CYS A 28 -5.64 -3.83 4.06
N LEU A 29 -4.67 -2.97 3.79
CA LEU A 29 -4.18 -1.97 4.73
C LEU A 29 -5.26 -0.89 4.91
N ILE A 30 -5.71 -0.67 6.13
CA ILE A 30 -6.76 0.30 6.45
C ILE A 30 -6.31 1.35 7.45
N ASP A 31 -6.87 2.55 7.26
CA ASP A 31 -6.89 3.62 8.25
C ASP A 31 -8.31 3.71 8.86
N ASP A 32 -8.43 3.41 10.16
CA ASP A 32 -9.71 3.48 10.90
C ASP A 32 -9.98 4.84 11.59
N ARG A 33 -9.10 5.83 11.40
CA ARG A 33 -9.05 7.16 12.04
C ARG A 33 -8.82 7.16 13.55
N ARG A 34 -9.02 6.03 14.23
CA ARG A 34 -9.03 5.95 15.69
C ARG A 34 -7.63 5.68 16.22
N ILE A 35 -6.93 4.77 15.57
CA ILE A 35 -5.61 4.32 16.02
C ILE A 35 -4.55 4.93 15.11
N LYS A 36 -3.39 5.24 15.68
CA LYS A 36 -2.20 5.63 14.90
C LYS A 36 -1.58 4.46 14.16
N SER A 37 -1.78 3.21 14.59
CA SER A 37 -1.28 2.09 13.81
C SER A 37 -2.25 1.70 12.70
N PRO A 38 -1.73 1.45 11.49
CA PRO A 38 -2.55 0.86 10.45
C PRO A 38 -2.92 -0.57 10.84
N SER A 39 -4.03 -1.08 10.29
CA SER A 39 -4.45 -2.47 10.50
C SER A 39 -4.71 -3.19 9.18
N LEU A 40 -4.64 -4.52 9.24
CA LEU A 40 -4.95 -5.39 8.11
C LEU A 40 -6.32 -6.03 8.34
N ARG A 41 -7.25 -5.83 7.42
CA ARG A 41 -8.58 -6.46 7.44
C ARG A 41 -8.90 -7.08 6.09
N LYS A 42 -9.81 -8.07 6.07
CA LYS A 42 -10.30 -8.59 4.79
C LYS A 42 -10.91 -7.43 3.99
N CYS A 43 -10.56 -7.35 2.71
CA CYS A 43 -10.90 -6.22 1.88
C CYS A 43 -12.42 -6.03 1.75
N GLU A 44 -13.19 -7.11 1.82
CA GLU A 44 -14.66 -7.18 1.72
C GLU A 44 -15.33 -6.71 3.02
N GLU A 45 -14.67 -6.88 4.15
CA GLU A 45 -15.19 -6.52 5.48
C GLU A 45 -14.93 -5.04 5.83
N VAL A 46 -14.29 -4.27 4.94
CA VAL A 46 -14.02 -2.84 5.17
C VAL A 46 -15.28 -2.02 4.87
N PRO A 47 -15.91 -1.37 5.87
CA PRO A 47 -17.22 -0.73 5.69
C PRO A 47 -17.20 0.46 4.72
N ARG A 48 -16.10 1.23 4.75
CA ARG A 48 -15.92 2.41 3.89
C ARG A 48 -14.80 2.15 2.90
N PRO A 49 -15.08 2.05 1.59
CA PRO A 49 -14.06 1.75 0.59
C PRO A 49 -12.85 2.68 0.64
N ASN A 50 -13.05 3.98 0.92
CA ASN A 50 -11.96 4.94 0.99
C ASN A 50 -10.92 4.64 2.08
N GLN A 51 -11.30 3.94 3.16
CA GLN A 51 -10.38 3.60 4.26
C GLN A 51 -9.24 2.68 3.82
N LYS A 52 -9.47 1.87 2.78
CA LYS A 52 -8.48 0.97 2.16
C LYS A 52 -7.82 1.57 0.91
N LEU A 53 -8.19 2.78 0.49
CA LEU A 53 -7.61 3.42 -0.68
C LEU A 53 -6.48 4.36 -0.31
N TRP A 54 -5.38 4.26 -1.06
CA TRP A 54 -4.14 5.00 -0.81
C TRP A 54 -3.66 5.69 -2.08
N ASN A 55 -3.14 6.90 -1.93
CA ASN A 55 -2.40 7.61 -2.95
C ASN A 55 -0.91 7.33 -2.78
N PHE A 56 -0.29 6.78 -3.82
CA PHE A 56 1.13 6.46 -3.85
C PHE A 56 1.86 7.47 -4.74
N THR A 57 2.82 8.17 -4.17
CA THR A 57 3.73 9.05 -4.92
C THR A 57 5.14 8.50 -4.82
N GLN A 58 5.79 8.22 -5.94
CA GLN A 58 7.19 7.78 -5.93
C GLN A 58 8.08 8.85 -5.30
N ASN A 59 8.98 8.43 -4.39
CA ASN A 59 9.81 9.34 -3.60
C ASN A 59 8.99 10.40 -2.85
N GLY A 60 7.76 10.06 -2.47
CA GLY A 60 6.81 10.95 -1.82
C GLY A 60 6.03 10.21 -0.73
N PRO A 61 5.00 10.87 -0.16
CA PRO A 61 4.19 10.29 0.88
C PRO A 61 3.24 9.21 0.34
N ILE A 62 2.84 8.31 1.23
CA ILE A 62 1.72 7.39 1.02
C ILE A 62 0.54 7.93 1.84
N ILE A 63 -0.52 8.39 1.18
CA ILE A 63 -1.62 9.13 1.82
C ILE A 63 -2.90 8.29 1.77
N ASN A 64 -3.59 8.14 2.89
CA ASN A 64 -4.91 7.51 2.91
C ASN A 64 -5.97 8.46 2.32
N ARG A 65 -6.79 7.98 1.37
CA ARG A 65 -7.80 8.82 0.70
C ARG A 65 -8.99 9.19 1.57
N ASP A 66 -9.27 8.42 2.62
CA ASP A 66 -10.36 8.72 3.55
C ASP A 66 -9.98 9.81 4.56
N THR A 67 -8.76 9.72 5.10
CA THR A 67 -8.35 10.52 6.27
C THR A 67 -7.37 11.63 5.95
N GLY A 68 -6.69 11.55 4.80
CA GLY A 68 -5.58 12.44 4.45
C GLY A 68 -4.32 12.22 5.30
N ARG A 69 -4.30 11.22 6.20
CA ARG A 69 -3.11 10.88 6.99
C ARG A 69 -2.07 10.17 6.12
N CYS A 70 -0.82 10.38 6.45
CA CYS A 70 0.31 9.71 5.82
C CYS A 70 0.71 8.45 6.60
N LEU A 71 1.12 7.43 5.86
CA LEU A 71 1.88 6.29 6.41
C LEU A 71 3.32 6.74 6.67
N GLU A 72 3.74 6.67 7.92
CA GLU A 72 4.97 7.24 8.44
C GLU A 72 5.71 6.20 9.29
N VAL A 73 7.02 6.37 9.47
CA VAL A 73 7.81 5.58 10.40
C VAL A 73 8.15 6.48 11.59
N GLU A 74 7.71 6.10 12.78
CA GLU A 74 8.04 6.80 14.02
C GLU A 74 9.04 5.99 14.84
N MET A 75 9.96 6.69 15.51
CA MET A 75 10.78 6.08 16.54
C MET A 75 9.97 5.97 17.83
N THR A 76 9.88 4.79 18.40
CA THR A 76 9.20 4.56 19.68
C THR A 76 9.97 3.59 20.55
N LYS A 77 10.01 3.86 21.86
CA LYS A 77 10.68 3.00 22.85
C LYS A 77 9.99 1.64 22.99
N ASP A 78 8.73 1.53 22.57
CA ASP A 78 7.88 0.36 22.77
C ASP A 78 7.79 -0.59 21.55
N ALA A 79 8.60 -0.37 20.50
CA ALA A 79 8.62 -1.21 19.32
C ALA A 79 9.88 -2.06 19.22
N ASN A 80 9.76 -3.24 18.62
CA ASN A 80 10.90 -4.06 18.24
C ASN A 80 11.80 -3.23 17.31
N PHE A 81 13.07 -3.07 17.69
CA PHE A 81 14.06 -2.23 16.99
C PHE A 81 13.80 -0.71 17.02
N GLY A 82 12.88 -0.24 17.86
CA GLY A 82 12.64 1.18 18.09
C GLY A 82 11.90 1.91 16.97
N LEU A 83 11.37 1.20 15.97
CA LEU A 83 10.67 1.77 14.81
C LEU A 83 9.26 1.19 14.69
N ARG A 84 8.27 2.04 14.42
CA ARG A 84 6.86 1.64 14.25
C ARG A 84 6.22 2.34 13.06
N LEU A 85 5.35 1.61 12.36
CA LEU A 85 4.46 2.21 11.36
C LEU A 85 3.31 2.96 12.04
N SER A 86 3.13 4.21 11.62
CA SER A 86 2.18 5.15 12.21
C SER A 86 1.44 5.92 11.12
N LEU A 87 0.20 6.29 11.42
CA LEU A 87 -0.72 7.06 10.60
C LEU A 87 -0.91 8.40 11.27
N GLN A 88 -0.33 9.44 10.68
CA GLN A 88 -0.31 10.78 11.26
C GLN A 88 -0.32 11.87 10.19
N LYS A 89 -0.24 13.12 10.63
CA LYS A 89 -0.07 14.25 9.70
C LYS A 89 1.24 14.05 8.93
N CYS A 90 1.18 14.28 7.63
CA CYS A 90 2.33 14.13 6.74
C CYS A 90 3.50 14.99 7.21
N SER A 91 4.64 14.34 7.50
CA SER A 91 5.86 14.98 7.98
C SER A 91 6.83 15.36 6.86
N GLY A 92 6.59 14.81 5.66
CA GLY A 92 7.53 14.86 4.54
C GLY A 92 8.31 13.56 4.33
N GLN A 93 8.00 12.49 5.08
CA GLN A 93 8.54 11.15 4.85
C GLN A 93 8.32 10.71 3.40
N LYS A 94 9.37 10.12 2.83
CA LYS A 94 9.38 9.63 1.46
C LYS A 94 9.47 8.12 1.44
N TRP A 95 8.71 7.52 0.53
CA TRP A 95 8.69 6.09 0.30
C TRP A 95 9.19 5.77 -1.11
N ILE A 96 9.96 4.68 -1.22
CA ILE A 96 10.42 4.14 -2.50
C ILE A 96 9.77 2.78 -2.71
N ILE A 97 8.93 2.68 -3.73
CA ILE A 97 8.26 1.42 -4.10
C ILE A 97 9.07 0.81 -5.24
N ARG A 98 9.78 -0.30 -4.97
CA ARG A 98 10.73 -0.91 -5.90
C ARG A 98 10.07 -1.54 -7.14
N ASN A 99 8.90 -2.16 -6.98
CA ASN A 99 8.20 -2.89 -8.04
C ASN A 99 6.87 -2.20 -8.37
N TRP A 100 6.89 -1.17 -9.21
CA TRP A 100 5.69 -0.42 -9.60
C TRP A 100 5.49 -0.45 -11.11
N ILE A 101 4.23 -0.61 -11.53
CA ILE A 101 3.85 -0.58 -12.93
C ILE A 101 3.38 0.83 -13.27
N LYS A 102 3.97 1.44 -14.29
CA LYS A 102 3.41 2.67 -14.90
C LYS A 102 2.23 2.26 -15.77
N HIS A 103 1.04 2.80 -15.51
CA HIS A 103 -0.01 2.78 -16.52
C HIS A 103 0.48 3.62 -17.70
N ALA A 104 0.64 2.99 -18.87
CA ALA A 104 0.77 3.75 -20.11
C ALA A 104 -0.50 4.58 -20.27
N LYS A 105 -0.37 5.90 -20.41
CA LYS A 105 -1.50 6.72 -20.88
C LYS A 105 -1.86 6.20 -22.27
N GLN A 106 -3.09 5.72 -22.43
CA GLN A 106 -3.70 5.57 -23.75
C GLN A 106 -3.92 6.95 -24.35
#